data_AF-A0AAE7NL59-F1
#
_entry.id   AF-A0AAE7NL59-F1
#
_cell.length_a   1.000
_cell.length_b   1.000
_cell.length_c   1.000
_cell.angle_alpha   90.00
_cell.angle_beta   90.00
_cell.angle_gamma   90.00
#
_symmetry.space_group_name_H-M   'P 1'
#
loop_
_entity.id
_entity.type
_entity.pdbx_description
1 polymer ?
#
loop_
_entity_poly.entity_id
_entity_poly.type
_entity_poly.pdbx_seq_one_letter_code
_entity_poly.pdbx_strand_id
1 'polypeptide(L)'
;MLNYAGIPPLAAMADTDSRQLIAAELRSLIARIEISMRLIDAAMESEDDSAFAGSTEIVVLDDVTPRYATASAALNACRAELSHALQQLSESGSAA
;
A
#
# COMPACT_ATOMS: atom_id res chain seq x y z
N MET A 1 -33.74 5.74 -42.09
CA MET A 1 -33.14 4.95 -41.01
C MET A 1 -31.81 5.59 -40.66
N LEU A 2 -31.69 6.23 -39.50
CA LEU A 2 -30.46 6.89 -39.07
C LEU A 2 -29.59 5.87 -38.31
N ASN A 3 -28.41 5.56 -38.85
CA ASN A 3 -27.41 4.72 -38.21
C ASN A 3 -26.87 5.44 -36.96
N TYR A 4 -27.21 4.93 -35.78
CA TYR A 4 -26.60 5.30 -34.50
C TYR A 4 -25.26 4.57 -34.36
N ALA A 5 -24.25 5.03 -35.10
CA ALA A 5 -22.88 4.59 -34.92
C ALA A 5 -22.11 5.71 -34.19
N GLY A 6 -21.57 5.42 -33.01
CA GLY A 6 -20.33 6.05 -32.58
C GLY A 6 -20.36 7.10 -31.47
N ILE A 7 -21.36 7.15 -30.59
CA ILE A 7 -21.15 7.82 -29.29
C ILE A 7 -20.72 6.73 -28.31
N PRO A 8 -19.42 6.66 -27.91
CA PRO A 8 -19.07 5.82 -26.77
C PRO A 8 -19.97 6.24 -25.60
N PRO A 9 -20.54 5.30 -24.83
CA PRO A 9 -21.48 5.65 -23.78
C PRO A 9 -20.77 6.65 -22.85
N LEU A 10 -21.29 7.87 -22.72
CA LEU A 10 -20.70 8.87 -21.81
C LEU A 10 -20.54 8.31 -20.38
N ALA A 11 -21.40 7.36 -20.02
CA ALA A 11 -21.29 6.55 -18.81
C ALA A 11 -20.02 5.66 -18.76
N ALA A 12 -19.63 5.04 -19.87
CA ALA A 12 -18.41 4.22 -19.94
C ALA A 12 -17.13 5.07 -19.87
N MET A 13 -17.16 6.30 -20.41
CA MET A 13 -16.06 7.25 -20.26
C MET A 13 -15.93 7.76 -18.82
N ALA A 14 -17.04 8.17 -18.20
CA ALA A 14 -17.06 8.61 -16.80
C ALA A 14 -16.66 7.49 -15.82
N ASP A 15 -17.05 6.24 -16.10
CA ASP A 15 -16.60 5.07 -15.34
C ASP A 15 -15.09 4.82 -15.50
N THR A 16 -14.55 4.99 -16.70
CA THR A 16 -13.11 4.86 -16.97
C THR A 16 -12.32 5.94 -16.23
N ASP A 17 -12.77 7.20 -16.26
CA ASP A 17 -12.15 8.31 -15.53
C ASP A 17 -12.21 8.06 -14.01
N SER A 18 -13.33 7.55 -13.51
CA SER A 18 -13.49 7.20 -12.08
C SER A 18 -12.55 6.07 -11.67
N ARG A 19 -12.43 5.00 -12.48
CA ARG A 19 -11.49 3.91 -12.23
C ARG A 19 -10.03 4.37 -12.27
N GLN A 20 -9.69 5.29 -13.17
CA GLN A 20 -8.35 5.87 -13.24
C GLN A 20 -8.03 6.72 -12.01
N LEU A 21 -8.98 7.52 -11.51
CA LEU A 21 -8.83 8.30 -10.29
C LEU A 21 -8.62 7.40 -9.07
N ILE A 22 -9.47 6.37 -8.90
CA ILE A 22 -9.32 5.39 -7.83
C ILE A 22 -7.96 4.69 -7.94
N ALA A 23 -7.56 4.28 -9.14
CA ALA A 23 -6.28 3.63 -9.34
C ALA A 23 -5.08 4.57 -9.05
N ALA A 24 -5.20 5.87 -9.31
CA ALA A 24 -4.16 6.84 -8.94
C ALA A 24 -4.06 6.99 -7.41
N GLU A 25 -5.20 7.03 -6.72
CA GLU A 25 -5.28 7.12 -5.26
C GLU A 25 -4.69 5.88 -4.59
N LEU A 26 -5.06 4.67 -5.03
CA LEU A 26 -4.49 3.41 -4.52
C LEU A 26 -2.97 3.32 -4.72
N ARG A 27 -2.44 3.81 -5.85
CA ARG A 27 -0.99 3.88 -6.08
C ARG A 27 -0.29 4.84 -5.11
N SER A 28 -0.91 5.99 -4.82
CA SER A 28 -0.42 6.95 -3.82
C SER A 28 -0.40 6.33 -2.42
N LEU A 29 -1.46 5.59 -2.05
CA LEU A 29 -1.53 4.89 -0.77
C LEU A 29 -0.46 3.80 -0.63
N ILE A 30 -0.20 3.02 -1.68
CA ILE A 30 0.89 2.03 -1.71
C ILE A 30 2.24 2.71 -1.48
N ALA A 31 2.54 3.81 -2.18
CA ALA A 31 3.79 4.55 -1.98
C ALA A 31 3.91 5.08 -0.54
N ARG A 32 2.80 5.51 0.07
CA ARG A 32 2.80 5.95 1.48
C ARG A 32 3.05 4.79 2.44
N ILE A 33 2.50 3.61 2.17
CA ILE A 33 2.75 2.39 2.95
C ILE A 33 4.22 2.00 2.87
N GLU A 34 4.84 2.04 1.70
CA GLU A 34 6.27 1.75 1.53
C GLU A 34 7.16 2.72 2.33
N ILE A 35 6.80 4.01 2.37
CA ILE A 35 7.50 4.98 3.22
C ILE A 35 7.36 4.62 4.70
N SER A 36 6.14 4.29 5.16
CA SER A 36 5.91 3.88 6.55
C SER A 36 6.70 2.62 6.92
N MET A 37 6.80 1.65 6.01
CA MET A 37 7.63 0.45 6.24
C MET A 37 9.10 0.81 6.42
N ARG A 38 9.67 1.70 5.58
CA ARG A 38 11.07 2.13 5.74
C ARG A 38 11.31 2.87 7.05
N LEU A 39 10.33 3.63 7.54
CA LEU A 39 10.42 4.28 8.85
C LEU A 39 10.41 3.26 9.99
N ILE A 40 9.63 2.18 9.85
CA ILE A 40 9.62 1.06 10.79
C ILE A 40 10.97 0.33 10.76
N ASP A 41 11.51 0.06 9.57
CA ASP A 41 12.82 -0.59 9.40
C ASP A 41 13.93 0.23 10.06
N ALA A 42 13.97 1.53 9.83
CA ALA A 42 14.94 2.44 10.47
C ALA A 42 14.78 2.52 12.00
N ALA A 43 13.55 2.44 12.50
CA ALA A 43 13.28 2.39 13.94
C ALA A 43 13.81 1.09 14.58
N MET A 44 13.67 -0.05 13.89
CA MET A 44 14.19 -1.33 14.36
C MET A 44 15.73 -1.38 14.37
N GLU A 45 16.39 -0.81 13.35
CA GLU A 45 17.86 -0.75 13.28
C GLU A 45 18.47 0.13 14.39
N SER A 46 17.76 1.17 14.83
CA SER A 46 18.25 2.10 15.86
C SER A 46 18.11 1.58 17.29
N GLU A 47 17.22 0.62 17.54
CA GLU A 47 17.14 -0.06 18.85
C GLU A 47 18.33 -1.01 19.08
N ASP A 48 18.81 -1.68 18.02
CA ASP A 48 19.89 -2.67 18.08
C ASP A 48 21.26 -2.05 18.42
N ASP A 49 21.54 -0.84 17.89
CA ASP A 49 22.80 -0.12 18.13
C ASP A 49 22.88 0.49 19.55
N SER A 50 21.72 0.74 20.19
CA SER A 50 21.65 1.25 21.57
C SER A 50 21.94 0.18 22.63
N ALA A 51 21.69 -1.10 22.32
CA ALA A 51 21.88 -2.21 23.23
C ALA A 51 23.37 -2.60 23.41
N PHE A 52 24.24 -2.22 22.48
CA PHE A 52 25.66 -2.59 22.51
C PHE A 52 26.56 -1.59 23.26
N ALA A 53 26.05 -0.39 23.55
CA ALA A 53 26.81 0.71 24.16
C ALA A 53 26.75 0.72 25.70
N GLY A 54 27.06 -0.42 26.32
CA GLY A 54 27.59 -0.47 27.69
C GLY A 54 26.59 -0.29 28.85
N SER A 55 26.17 -1.41 29.44
CA SER A 55 26.27 -1.67 30.88
C SER A 55 25.59 -2.99 31.23
N THR A 56 26.16 -3.68 32.22
CA THR A 56 25.68 -4.91 32.85
C THR A 56 24.41 -4.66 33.67
N GLU A 57 23.36 -4.17 33.03
CA GLU A 57 22.04 -4.01 33.60
C GLU A 57 21.09 -4.83 32.74
N ILE A 58 20.49 -5.88 33.33
CA ILE A 58 19.47 -6.68 32.65
C ILE A 58 18.24 -5.77 32.51
N VAL A 59 18.25 -4.97 31.45
CA VAL A 59 17.07 -4.23 31.00
C VAL A 59 16.17 -5.28 30.36
N VAL A 60 15.10 -5.65 31.05
CA VAL A 60 13.96 -6.29 30.39
C VAL A 60 13.37 -5.22 29.47
N LEU A 61 13.91 -5.11 28.25
CA LEU A 61 13.24 -4.36 27.20
C LEU A 61 11.91 -5.06 26.99
N ASP A 62 10.81 -4.37 27.28
CA ASP A 62 9.51 -4.73 26.75
C ASP A 62 9.71 -4.78 25.23
N ASP A 63 9.78 -5.98 24.68
CA ASP A 63 10.14 -6.23 23.28
C ASP A 63 9.22 -5.36 22.39
N VAL A 64 9.75 -4.24 21.90
CA VAL A 64 9.05 -3.32 20.98
C VAL A 64 9.16 -3.85 19.55
N THR A 65 10.18 -4.68 19.28
CA THR A 65 10.44 -5.36 18.01
C THR A 65 9.26 -6.20 17.50
N PRO A 66 8.53 -6.99 18.32
CA PRO A 66 7.26 -7.63 17.93
C PRO A 66 6.18 -6.65 17.50
N ARG A 67 6.12 -5.43 18.07
CA ARG A 67 5.11 -4.44 17.69
C ARG A 67 5.42 -3.84 16.32
N TYR A 68 6.68 -3.50 16.06
CA TYR A 68 7.14 -3.05 14.75
C TYR A 68 7.03 -4.16 13.69
N ALA A 69 7.36 -5.41 14.04
CA ALA A 69 7.15 -6.57 13.17
C ALA A 69 5.68 -6.81 12.84
N THR A 70 4.79 -6.70 13.84
CA THR A 70 3.34 -6.82 13.63
C THR A 70 2.81 -5.69 12.74
N ALA A 71 3.26 -4.46 12.96
CA ALA A 71 2.90 -3.33 12.11
C ALA A 71 3.40 -3.50 10.67
N SER A 72 4.65 -3.97 10.48
CA SER A 72 5.21 -4.26 9.16
C SER A 72 4.47 -5.39 8.45
N ALA A 73 4.07 -6.44 9.17
CA ALA A 73 3.25 -7.52 8.62
C ALA A 73 1.87 -7.03 8.16
N ALA A 74 1.20 -6.21 8.97
CA ALA A 74 -0.10 -5.62 8.63
C ALA A 74 0.00 -4.68 7.40
N LEU A 75 1.05 -3.86 7.34
CA LEU A 75 1.31 -2.99 6.20
C LEU A 75 1.62 -3.78 4.91
N ASN A 76 2.34 -4.90 5.00
CA ASN A 76 2.58 -5.79 3.87
C ASN A 76 1.28 -6.44 3.35
N ALA A 77 0.41 -6.91 4.26
CA ALA A 77 -0.89 -7.46 3.89
C ALA A 77 -1.75 -6.40 3.18
N CYS A 78 -1.80 -5.18 3.73
CA CYS A 78 -2.49 -4.05 3.12
C CYS A 78 -1.94 -3.72 1.72
N ARG A 79 -0.61 -3.68 1.55
CA ARG A 79 0.02 -3.47 0.24
C ARG A 79 -0.40 -4.54 -0.78
N ALA A 80 -0.46 -5.80 -0.37
CA ALA A 80 -0.86 -6.90 -1.24
C ALA A 80 -2.33 -6.77 -1.69
N GLU A 81 -3.23 -6.47 -0.76
CA GLU A 81 -4.65 -6.26 -1.05
C GLU A 81 -4.90 -5.05 -1.96
N LEU A 82 -4.23 -3.92 -1.73
CA LEU A 82 -4.31 -2.73 -2.57
C LEU A 82 -3.77 -3.00 -3.99
N SER A 83 -2.70 -3.79 -4.09
CA SER A 83 -2.13 -4.19 -5.38
C SER A 83 -3.09 -5.09 -6.17
N HIS A 84 -3.77 -6.01 -5.47
CA HIS A 84 -4.81 -6.84 -6.07
C HIS A 84 -6.01 -6.01 -6.53
N ALA A 85 -6.47 -5.04 -5.72
CA ALA A 85 -7.54 -4.11 -6.11
C ALA A 85 -7.18 -3.31 -7.38
N LEU A 86 -5.93 -2.84 -7.49
CA LEU A 86 -5.43 -2.18 -8.69
C LEU A 86 -5.45 -3.08 -9.93
N GLN A 87 -5.10 -4.34 -9.77
CA GLN A 87 -5.14 -5.32 -10.86
C GLN A 87 -6.58 -5.54 -11.34
N GLN A 88 -7.54 -5.71 -10.42
CA GLN A 88 -8.96 -5.86 -10.76
C GLN A 88 -9.54 -4.65 -11.49
N LEU A 89 -9.18 -3.44 -11.06
CA LEU A 89 -9.60 -2.19 -11.74
C LEU A 89 -9.03 -2.08 -13.16
N SER A 90 -7.83 -2.64 -13.38
CA SER A 90 -7.16 -2.68 -14.68
C SER A 90 -7.78 -3.75 -15.61
N GLU A 91 -8.04 -4.95 -15.10
CA GLU A 91 -8.67 -6.06 -15.83
C GLU A 91 -10.12 -5.75 -16.23
N SER A 92 -10.87 -5.04 -15.38
CA SER A 92 -12.23 -4.58 -15.67
C SER A 92 -12.31 -3.59 -16.84
N GLY A 93 -11.17 -3.01 -17.28
CA GLY A 93 -11.08 -2.15 -18.48
C GLY A 93 -10.70 -2.89 -19.74
N SER A 94 -10.29 -4.16 -19.64
CA SER A 94 -9.87 -5.01 -20.75
C SER A 94 -10.94 -6.02 -21.18
N ALA A 95 -12.13 -5.97 -20.59
CA ALA A 95 -13.29 -6.72 -21.08
C ALA A 95 -13.87 -6.00 -22.30
N ALA A 96 -13.29 -6.29 -23.48
CA ALA A 96 -13.80 -5.93 -24.80
C ALA A 96 -14.57 -7.10 -25.41
#